data_AF-A0A2T0GTS1-F1
#
_entry.id   AF-A0A2T0GTS1-F1
#
_cell.length_a   1.000
_cell.length_b   1.000
_cell.length_c   1.000
_cell.angle_alpha   90.00
_cell.angle_beta   90.00
_cell.angle_gamma   90.00
#
_symmetry.space_group_name_H-M   'P 1'
#
loop_
_entity.id
_entity.type
_entity.pdbx_description
1 polymer ?
#
loop_
_entity_poly.entity_id
_entity_poly.type
_entity_poly.pdbx_seq_one_letter_code
_entity_poly.pdbx_strand_id
1 'polypeptide(L)'
;MRRKPDSGPVTAPTNRSLRRALGRAAATSTAGAVLAVGGLVGGGVAAASDPVVIGTCTEDVSSDSFGQRIVAAPNALDAKVKQAALLVFPFQFDRAERIRQQFLESAPVELGTVTEQDRNFSGSRLAEALAPRIAAIPEVGDNGDAMNFHVGNLAGLGCLGGVTVPGQQKPEPSETPTSTEPPPPEPEPST
;
A
#
# COMPACT_ATOMS: atom_id res chain seq x y z
N MET A 1 11.69 -12.56 69.35
CA MET A 1 13.17 -12.58 69.28
C MET A 1 13.59 -13.06 67.90
N ARG A 2 14.48 -12.29 67.22
CA ARG A 2 15.40 -12.64 66.09
C ARG A 2 14.78 -13.16 64.77
N ARG A 3 15.22 -12.79 63.56
CA ARG A 3 15.99 -11.69 62.94
C ARG A 3 15.64 -11.78 61.43
N LYS A 4 15.47 -10.62 60.79
CA LYS A 4 15.39 -10.41 59.34
C LYS A 4 16.75 -10.74 58.68
N PRO A 5 16.77 -11.09 57.38
CA PRO A 5 17.82 -10.57 56.50
C PRO A 5 17.19 -9.64 55.44
N ASP A 6 17.59 -8.38 55.55
CA ASP A 6 17.64 -7.41 54.44
C ASP A 6 18.85 -7.73 53.56
N SER A 7 18.71 -7.54 52.25
CA SER A 7 19.73 -7.22 51.22
C SER A 7 19.06 -7.55 49.87
N GLY A 8 18.69 -6.66 48.96
CA GLY A 8 19.23 -5.36 48.53
C GLY A 8 19.21 -5.40 46.99
N PRO A 9 18.95 -4.29 46.27
CA PRO A 9 18.77 -4.30 44.82
C PRO A 9 20.12 -4.37 44.09
N VAL A 10 20.19 -5.15 43.00
CA VAL A 10 21.38 -5.19 42.13
C VAL A 10 21.16 -4.25 40.96
N THR A 11 21.77 -3.07 41.03
CA THR A 11 21.90 -2.10 39.94
C THR A 11 23.31 -2.13 39.33
N ALA A 12 23.33 -2.40 38.02
CA ALA A 12 24.26 -1.96 36.96
C ALA A 12 25.79 -2.23 37.06
N PRO A 13 26.42 -2.42 35.89
CA PRO A 13 27.29 -1.33 35.44
C PRO A 13 26.88 -0.76 34.08
N THR A 14 26.90 0.55 34.02
CA THR A 14 27.00 1.38 32.81
C THR A 14 28.30 1.07 32.08
N ASN A 15 28.24 0.87 30.76
CA ASN A 15 29.40 1.08 29.91
C ASN A 15 29.00 1.85 28.66
N ARG A 16 29.31 3.16 28.69
CA ARG A 16 29.06 4.12 27.63
C ARG A 16 30.36 4.29 26.85
N SER A 17 30.29 4.00 25.56
CA SER A 17 31.15 4.49 24.47
C SER A 17 32.65 4.12 24.49
N LEU A 18 33.13 3.50 23.41
CA LEU A 18 33.83 4.20 22.32
C LEU A 18 34.26 3.24 21.17
N ARG A 19 33.72 3.52 19.98
CA ARG A 19 34.37 3.60 18.65
C ARG A 19 35.02 2.36 18.00
N ARG A 20 34.39 1.91 16.90
CA ARG A 20 34.86 1.96 15.47
C ARG A 20 34.04 0.92 14.68
N ALA A 21 33.07 1.32 13.86
CA ALA A 21 33.22 1.63 12.43
C ALA A 21 33.78 0.45 11.61
N LEU A 22 32.89 -0.39 11.07
CA LEU A 22 32.78 -0.82 9.66
C LEU A 22 31.94 -2.11 9.57
N GLY A 23 30.93 -2.13 8.71
CA GLY A 23 30.27 -3.37 8.30
C GLY A 23 28.77 -3.21 8.09
N ARG A 24 28.38 -2.72 6.91
CA ARG A 24 27.01 -2.82 6.39
C ARG A 24 26.60 -4.29 6.31
N ALA A 25 25.50 -4.67 6.95
CA ALA A 25 24.69 -5.82 6.56
C ALA A 25 23.30 -5.68 7.21
N ALA A 26 22.41 -4.94 6.54
CA ALA A 26 20.98 -5.02 6.81
C ALA A 26 20.50 -6.38 6.26
N ALA A 27 20.12 -7.29 7.15
CA ALA A 27 19.43 -8.52 6.76
C ALA A 27 17.94 -8.20 6.60
N THR A 28 17.57 -7.68 5.44
CA THR A 28 16.19 -7.69 4.96
C THR A 28 15.86 -9.11 4.48
N SER A 29 14.99 -9.81 5.20
CA SER A 29 14.43 -11.08 4.77
C SER A 29 13.39 -10.84 3.67
N THR A 30 13.87 -10.76 2.43
CA THR A 30 13.08 -10.87 1.20
C THR A 30 12.88 -12.35 0.87
N ALA A 31 11.68 -12.88 1.13
CA ALA A 31 11.25 -14.15 0.55
C ALA A 31 10.63 -13.85 -0.82
N GLY A 32 11.44 -13.93 -1.87
CA GLY A 32 10.99 -13.95 -3.26
C GLY A 32 11.60 -15.17 -3.94
N ALA A 33 10.78 -15.98 -4.59
CA ALA A 33 11.24 -16.93 -5.60
C ALA A 33 10.31 -16.83 -6.80
N VAL A 34 10.79 -16.06 -7.78
CA VAL A 34 10.22 -15.85 -9.11
C VAL A 34 10.56 -17.09 -9.95
N LEU A 35 9.56 -17.68 -10.61
CA LEU A 35 9.79 -18.64 -11.68
C LEU A 35 10.28 -17.87 -12.91
N ALA A 36 11.59 -17.89 -13.14
CA ALA A 36 12.22 -17.39 -14.35
C ALA A 36 12.10 -18.45 -15.46
N VAL A 37 11.31 -18.16 -16.49
CA VAL A 37 11.38 -18.86 -17.78
C VAL A 37 11.89 -17.86 -18.82
N GLY A 38 12.87 -18.31 -19.60
CA GLY A 38 13.85 -17.52 -20.33
C GLY A 38 13.33 -16.57 -21.42
N GLY A 39 14.20 -15.63 -21.78
CA GLY A 39 14.05 -14.79 -22.96
C GLY A 39 14.85 -13.48 -22.85
N LEU A 40 16.09 -13.48 -23.34
CA LEU A 40 16.95 -12.31 -23.49
C LEU A 40 16.36 -11.32 -24.51
N VAL A 41 15.77 -10.21 -24.06
CA VAL A 41 15.84 -8.90 -24.74
C VAL A 41 15.85 -7.82 -23.66
N GLY A 42 16.85 -6.95 -23.70
CA GLY A 42 17.05 -5.88 -22.72
C GLY A 42 15.83 -4.97 -22.61
N GLY A 43 15.18 -5.01 -21.46
CA GLY A 43 14.25 -3.99 -20.99
C GLY A 43 14.68 -3.63 -19.59
N GLY A 44 15.08 -2.38 -19.36
CA GLY A 44 15.43 -1.91 -18.03
C GLY A 44 14.30 -2.24 -17.07
N VAL A 45 14.64 -2.82 -15.91
CA VAL A 45 13.73 -2.82 -14.76
C VAL A 45 13.48 -1.36 -14.42
N ALA A 46 12.42 -0.77 -14.99
CA ALA A 46 11.89 0.48 -14.49
C ALA A 46 11.59 0.20 -13.01
N ALA A 47 12.31 0.88 -12.11
CA ALA A 47 12.01 0.81 -10.70
C ALA A 47 10.56 1.26 -10.54
N ALA A 48 9.66 0.30 -10.33
CA ALA A 48 8.28 0.62 -10.09
C ALA A 48 8.25 1.36 -8.75
N SER A 49 7.88 2.64 -8.77
CA SER A 49 7.68 3.42 -7.56
C SER A 49 6.74 2.68 -6.61
N ASP A 50 6.97 2.82 -5.31
CA ASP A 50 6.08 2.25 -4.29
C ASP A 50 4.64 2.71 -4.55
N PRO A 51 3.63 1.85 -4.42
CA PRO A 51 2.25 2.24 -4.68
C PRO A 51 1.71 3.19 -3.62
N VAL A 52 0.77 4.05 -4.02
CA VAL A 52 -0.11 4.79 -3.10
C VAL A 52 -1.04 3.77 -2.43
N VAL A 53 -0.93 3.62 -1.11
CA VAL A 53 -1.72 2.66 -0.35
C VAL A 53 -2.86 3.36 0.37
N ILE A 54 -4.09 2.96 0.06
CA ILE A 54 -5.29 3.29 0.83
C ILE A 54 -5.39 2.28 1.97
N GLY A 55 -5.01 2.71 3.18
CA GLY A 55 -5.00 1.92 4.41
C GLY A 55 -6.29 2.06 5.23
N THR A 56 -7.02 3.17 5.08
CA THR A 56 -8.31 3.41 5.74
C THR A 56 -9.34 3.94 4.73
N CYS A 57 -10.64 3.78 5.02
CA CYS A 57 -11.68 4.19 4.07
C CYS A 57 -12.12 5.67 4.16
N THR A 58 -11.43 6.49 4.95
CA THR A 58 -11.80 7.91 5.21
C THR A 58 -10.61 8.86 5.20
N GLU A 59 -9.45 8.43 4.71
CA GLU A 59 -8.24 9.24 4.66
C GLU A 59 -8.07 9.92 3.30
N ASP A 60 -7.28 10.99 3.28
CA ASP A 60 -6.70 11.53 2.06
C ASP A 60 -5.29 10.97 1.92
N VAL A 61 -4.97 10.43 0.74
CA VAL A 61 -3.66 9.79 0.50
C VAL A 61 -2.84 10.63 -0.47
N SER A 62 -1.61 10.92 -0.08
CA SER A 62 -0.67 11.66 -0.93
C SER A 62 0.03 10.72 -1.91
N SER A 63 0.26 11.22 -3.11
CA SER A 63 1.08 10.57 -4.13
C SER A 63 2.35 11.36 -4.39
N ASP A 64 3.42 10.69 -4.80
CA ASP A 64 4.71 11.33 -5.07
C ASP A 64 4.93 11.58 -6.57
N SER A 65 4.16 10.92 -7.43
CA SER A 65 4.40 10.93 -8.88
C SER A 65 3.17 10.57 -9.71
N PHE A 66 3.10 11.13 -10.92
CA PHE A 66 2.15 10.70 -11.94
C PHE A 66 2.40 9.23 -12.33
N GLY A 67 1.34 8.46 -12.56
CA GLY A 67 1.42 7.05 -12.96
C GLY A 67 1.73 6.07 -11.82
N GLN A 68 1.92 6.54 -10.59
CA GLN A 68 2.06 5.68 -9.41
C GLN A 68 0.79 4.82 -9.24
N ARG A 69 0.95 3.53 -8.94
CA ARG A 69 -0.20 2.64 -8.72
C ARG A 69 -0.95 3.02 -7.45
N ILE A 70 -2.27 2.90 -7.46
CA ILE A 70 -3.15 3.09 -6.31
C ILE A 70 -3.68 1.72 -5.91
N VAL A 71 -3.48 1.34 -4.65
CA VAL A 71 -3.94 0.05 -4.11
C VAL A 71 -4.76 0.23 -2.85
N ALA A 72 -5.81 -0.57 -2.69
CA ALA A 72 -6.56 -0.70 -1.44
C ALA A 72 -5.97 -1.82 -0.60
N ALA A 73 -5.50 -1.50 0.61
CA ALA A 73 -5.13 -2.50 1.60
C ALA A 73 -6.38 -3.10 2.25
N PRO A 74 -6.34 -4.38 2.70
CA PRO A 74 -7.44 -4.98 3.45
C PRO A 74 -7.81 -4.20 4.71
N ASN A 75 -6.84 -3.54 5.35
CA ASN A 75 -7.08 -2.67 6.51
C ASN A 75 -8.16 -1.61 6.25
N ALA A 76 -8.38 -1.20 5.00
CA ALA A 76 -9.37 -0.19 4.67
C ALA A 76 -10.80 -0.59 5.08
N LEU A 77 -11.11 -1.89 5.14
CA LEU A 77 -12.46 -2.41 5.41
C LEU A 77 -12.52 -3.45 6.53
N ASP A 78 -11.46 -3.67 7.30
CA ASP A 78 -11.37 -4.80 8.25
C ASP A 78 -12.51 -4.80 9.29
N ALA A 79 -12.83 -3.63 9.84
CA ALA A 79 -13.93 -3.45 10.78
C ALA A 79 -15.27 -3.75 10.13
N LYS A 80 -15.46 -3.40 8.85
CA LYS A 80 -16.70 -3.65 8.11
C LYS A 80 -16.84 -5.13 7.77
N VAL A 81 -15.75 -5.81 7.43
CA VAL A 81 -15.71 -7.26 7.24
C VAL A 81 -16.09 -7.98 8.53
N LYS A 82 -15.54 -7.58 9.68
CA LYS A 82 -15.94 -8.19 10.97
C LYS A 82 -17.42 -7.95 11.30
N GLN A 83 -17.91 -6.74 11.08
CA GLN A 83 -19.32 -6.41 11.30
C GLN A 83 -20.25 -7.21 10.38
N ALA A 84 -19.91 -7.31 9.09
CA ALA A 84 -20.64 -8.13 8.13
C ALA A 84 -20.62 -9.61 8.52
N ALA A 85 -19.48 -10.13 8.99
CA ALA A 85 -19.38 -11.51 9.44
C ALA A 85 -20.30 -11.80 10.63
N LEU A 86 -20.51 -10.83 11.54
CA LEU A 86 -21.46 -10.96 12.64
C LEU A 86 -22.94 -10.88 12.20
N LEU A 87 -23.22 -10.25 11.05
CA LEU A 87 -24.56 -10.24 10.46
C LEU A 87 -24.87 -11.55 9.74
N VAL A 88 -23.89 -12.12 9.03
CA VAL A 88 -24.04 -13.39 8.30
C VAL A 88 -23.98 -14.60 9.25
N PHE A 89 -23.10 -14.56 10.25
CA PHE A 89 -22.88 -15.63 11.22
C PHE A 89 -23.19 -15.14 12.65
N PRO A 90 -24.48 -14.97 12.99
CA PRO A 90 -24.87 -14.42 14.27
C PRO A 90 -24.30 -15.25 15.43
N PHE A 91 -23.81 -14.56 16.46
CA PHE A 91 -23.19 -15.12 17.68
C PHE A 91 -21.89 -15.91 17.47
N GLN A 92 -21.37 -16.04 16.24
CA GLN A 92 -20.11 -16.72 15.97
C GLN A 92 -18.92 -15.74 16.01
N PHE A 93 -18.68 -15.14 17.18
CA PHE A 93 -17.65 -14.10 17.36
C PHE A 93 -16.24 -14.56 16.97
N ASP A 94 -15.86 -15.78 17.35
CA ASP A 94 -14.56 -16.35 17.00
C ASP A 94 -14.41 -16.54 15.49
N ARG A 95 -15.49 -16.93 14.80
CA ARG A 95 -15.51 -17.05 13.34
C ARG A 95 -15.38 -15.68 12.68
N ALA A 96 -16.12 -14.69 13.16
CA ALA A 96 -16.02 -13.32 12.66
C ALA A 96 -14.61 -12.74 12.82
N GLU A 97 -13.93 -13.05 13.94
CA GLU A 97 -12.53 -12.65 14.13
C GLU A 97 -11.59 -13.40 13.18
N ARG A 98 -11.74 -14.72 12.99
CA ARG A 98 -10.94 -15.48 12.02
C ARG A 98 -11.12 -14.96 10.59
N ILE A 99 -12.36 -14.66 10.18
CA ILE A 99 -12.66 -14.07 8.87
C ILE A 99 -11.92 -12.73 8.73
N ARG A 100 -11.97 -11.86 9.75
CA ARG A 100 -11.24 -10.59 9.74
C ARG A 100 -9.74 -10.81 9.58
N GLN A 101 -9.15 -11.73 10.35
CA GLN A 101 -7.71 -12.01 10.27
C GLN A 101 -7.30 -12.56 8.89
N GLN A 102 -8.05 -13.52 8.34
CA GLN A 102 -7.78 -14.05 7.00
C GLN A 102 -7.95 -12.98 5.92
N PHE A 103 -8.88 -12.04 6.09
CA PHE A 103 -9.00 -10.88 5.21
C PHE A 103 -7.77 -9.97 5.29
N LEU A 104 -7.26 -9.70 6.49
CA LEU A 104 -6.05 -8.88 6.70
C LEU A 104 -4.78 -9.50 6.11
N GLU A 105 -4.72 -10.82 6.02
CA GLU A 105 -3.62 -11.55 5.37
C GLU A 105 -3.70 -11.52 3.83
N SER A 106 -4.80 -11.03 3.26
CA SER A 106 -4.96 -10.97 1.82
C SER A 106 -4.12 -9.87 1.16
N ALA A 107 -3.75 -10.06 -0.10
CA ALA A 107 -2.99 -9.06 -0.83
C ALA A 107 -3.84 -7.82 -1.15
N PRO A 108 -3.25 -6.61 -1.14
CA PRO A 108 -3.90 -5.39 -1.63
C PRO A 108 -4.47 -5.55 -3.04
N VAL A 109 -5.50 -4.76 -3.35
CA VAL A 109 -6.14 -4.76 -4.67
C VAL A 109 -5.82 -3.47 -5.40
N GLU A 110 -5.43 -3.57 -6.66
CA GLU A 110 -5.18 -2.41 -7.51
C GLU A 110 -6.49 -1.72 -7.90
N LEU A 111 -6.56 -0.41 -7.67
CA LEU A 111 -7.71 0.43 -8.02
C LEU A 111 -7.48 1.26 -9.28
N GLY A 112 -6.22 1.37 -9.71
CA GLY A 112 -5.79 2.14 -10.88
C GLY A 112 -4.46 2.84 -10.62
N THR A 113 -4.25 3.97 -11.28
CA THR A 113 -3.01 4.77 -11.20
C THR A 113 -3.34 6.23 -10.92
N VAL A 114 -2.38 6.96 -10.36
CA VAL A 114 -2.42 8.41 -10.17
C VAL A 114 -2.44 9.08 -11.54
N THR A 115 -3.38 9.99 -11.75
CA THR A 115 -3.56 10.75 -12.99
C THR A 115 -3.39 12.25 -12.74
N GLU A 116 -3.61 13.09 -13.76
CA GLU A 116 -3.64 14.56 -13.63
C GLU A 116 -4.89 15.07 -12.90
N GLN A 117 -5.91 14.22 -12.77
CA GLN A 117 -7.18 14.54 -12.13
C GLN A 117 -7.30 13.83 -10.80
N ASP A 118 -7.96 14.46 -9.84
CA ASP A 118 -8.25 13.83 -8.55
C ASP A 118 -9.05 12.53 -8.74
N ARG A 119 -8.62 11.48 -8.05
CA ARG A 119 -9.29 10.19 -8.03
C ARG A 119 -10.01 10.04 -6.70
N ASN A 120 -11.31 9.75 -6.76
CA ASN A 120 -12.16 9.60 -5.59
C ASN A 120 -12.68 8.16 -5.50
N PHE A 121 -12.50 7.53 -4.34
CA PHE A 121 -12.97 6.17 -4.07
C PHE A 121 -13.96 6.18 -2.91
N SER A 122 -15.24 5.95 -3.21
CA SER A 122 -16.25 5.80 -2.16
C SER A 122 -16.05 4.50 -1.39
N GLY A 123 -16.58 4.42 -0.16
CA GLY A 123 -16.57 3.17 0.61
C GLY A 123 -17.16 1.98 -0.16
N SER A 124 -18.25 2.18 -0.90
CA SER A 124 -18.85 1.11 -1.71
C SER A 124 -17.95 0.67 -2.87
N ARG A 125 -17.20 1.58 -3.49
CA ARG A 125 -16.23 1.22 -4.54
C ARG A 125 -15.03 0.45 -3.98
N LEU A 126 -14.56 0.82 -2.78
CA LEU A 126 -13.54 0.06 -2.07
C LEU A 126 -14.05 -1.35 -1.73
N ALA A 127 -15.30 -1.47 -1.26
CA ALA A 127 -15.92 -2.75 -0.96
C ALA A 127 -16.07 -3.63 -2.20
N GLU A 128 -16.49 -3.06 -3.33
CA GLU A 128 -16.58 -3.76 -4.61
C GLU A 128 -15.21 -4.29 -5.07
N ALA A 129 -14.16 -3.47 -4.97
CA ALA A 129 -12.81 -3.88 -5.33
C ALA A 129 -12.26 -5.02 -4.44
N LEU A 130 -12.58 -5.00 -3.15
CA LEU A 130 -12.13 -6.00 -2.18
C LEU A 130 -13.04 -7.24 -2.09
N ALA A 131 -14.21 -7.23 -2.73
CA ALA A 131 -15.19 -8.31 -2.71
C ALA A 131 -14.62 -9.70 -3.10
N PRO A 132 -13.75 -9.82 -4.13
CA PRO A 132 -13.14 -11.11 -4.47
C PRO A 132 -12.24 -11.65 -3.34
N ARG A 133 -11.62 -10.77 -2.55
CA ARG A 133 -10.79 -11.19 -1.41
C ARG A 133 -11.64 -11.76 -0.29
N ILE A 134 -12.80 -11.15 -0.02
CA ILE A 134 -13.75 -11.62 1.00
C ILE A 134 -14.33 -12.98 0.60
N ALA A 135 -14.75 -13.13 -0.67
CA ALA A 135 -15.30 -14.39 -1.17
C ALA A 135 -14.30 -15.55 -1.17
N ALA A 136 -12.99 -15.25 -1.28
CA ALA A 136 -11.93 -16.25 -1.25
C ALA A 136 -11.59 -16.76 0.17
N ILE A 137 -12.17 -16.18 1.22
CA ILE A 137 -11.89 -16.56 2.62
C ILE A 137 -12.56 -17.92 2.90
N PRO A 138 -11.80 -18.97 3.29
CA PRO A 138 -12.38 -20.29 3.56
C PRO A 138 -13.50 -20.29 4.60
N GLU A 139 -13.35 -19.49 5.65
CA GLU A 139 -14.36 -19.37 6.72
C GLU A 139 -15.67 -18.71 6.28
N VAL A 140 -15.69 -18.02 5.13
CA VAL A 140 -16.91 -17.44 4.55
C VAL A 140 -17.74 -18.50 3.83
N GLY A 141 -17.08 -19.47 3.17
CA GLY A 141 -17.74 -20.54 2.41
C GLY A 141 -18.71 -19.99 1.37
N ASP A 142 -19.88 -20.62 1.23
CA ASP A 142 -20.90 -20.23 0.24
C ASP A 142 -21.58 -18.87 0.52
N ASN A 143 -21.22 -18.19 1.61
CA ASN A 143 -21.83 -16.91 2.01
C ASN A 143 -21.08 -15.68 1.46
N GLY A 144 -20.20 -15.84 0.47
CA GLY A 144 -19.40 -14.77 -0.11
C GLY A 144 -20.24 -13.57 -0.56
N ASP A 145 -21.34 -13.83 -1.27
CA ASP A 145 -22.21 -12.78 -1.79
C ASP A 145 -22.94 -12.03 -0.66
N ALA A 146 -23.43 -12.75 0.34
CA ALA A 146 -24.07 -12.13 1.51
C ALA A 146 -23.08 -11.27 2.31
N MET A 147 -21.85 -11.77 2.49
CA MET A 147 -20.76 -11.01 3.10
C MET A 147 -20.46 -9.73 2.32
N ASN A 148 -20.28 -9.84 1.00
CA ASN A 148 -20.00 -8.69 0.14
C ASN A 148 -21.12 -7.65 0.16
N PHE A 149 -22.38 -8.09 0.14
CA PHE A 149 -23.54 -7.21 0.27
C PHE A 149 -23.50 -6.40 1.58
N HIS A 150 -23.27 -7.07 2.72
CA HIS A 150 -23.20 -6.38 4.01
C HIS A 150 -21.99 -5.45 4.13
N VAL A 151 -20.82 -5.86 3.64
CA VAL A 151 -19.63 -4.99 3.62
C VAL A 151 -19.87 -3.76 2.76
N GLY A 152 -20.45 -3.91 1.56
CA GLY A 152 -20.78 -2.80 0.67
C GLY A 152 -21.72 -1.78 1.31
N ASN A 153 -22.77 -2.24 2.00
CA ASN A 153 -23.71 -1.36 2.72
C ASN A 153 -23.03 -0.65 3.90
N LEU A 154 -22.27 -1.39 4.71
CA LEU A 154 -21.57 -0.82 5.87
C LEU A 154 -20.48 0.18 5.47
N ALA A 155 -19.77 -0.08 4.36
CA ALA A 155 -18.78 0.83 3.80
C ALA A 155 -19.45 2.07 3.20
N GLY A 156 -20.58 1.91 2.50
CA GLY A 156 -21.34 3.04 1.96
C GLY A 156 -21.85 4.01 3.03
N LEU A 157 -22.18 3.51 4.22
CA LEU A 157 -22.66 4.33 5.35
C LEU A 157 -21.53 4.85 6.24
N GLY A 158 -20.46 4.07 6.41
CA GLY A 158 -19.43 4.31 7.42
C GLY A 158 -18.16 4.98 6.89
N CYS A 159 -17.99 5.08 5.57
CA CYS A 159 -16.83 5.68 4.91
C CYS A 159 -17.25 6.97 4.19
N LEU A 160 -17.94 7.86 4.92
CA LEU A 160 -18.45 9.13 4.40
C LEU A 160 -17.28 10.05 4.03
N GLY A 161 -17.24 10.47 2.78
CA GLY A 161 -16.11 11.22 2.19
C GLY A 161 -15.26 10.38 1.23
N GLY A 162 -15.22 9.06 1.45
CA GLY A 162 -14.34 8.19 0.66
C GLY A 162 -12.88 8.53 0.85
N VAL A 163 -12.07 8.18 -0.14
CA VAL A 163 -10.64 8.45 -0.19
C VAL A 163 -10.32 9.23 -1.44
N THR A 164 -9.64 10.36 -1.27
CA THR A 164 -9.15 11.19 -2.38
C THR A 164 -7.67 10.92 -2.59
N VAL A 165 -7.30 10.66 -3.84
CA VAL A 165 -5.91 10.67 -4.29
C VAL A 165 -5.76 11.88 -5.23
N PRO A 166 -5.07 12.95 -4.79
CA PRO A 166 -4.92 14.15 -5.61
C PRO A 166 -4.23 13.88 -6.94
N GLY A 167 -4.67 14.61 -7.97
CA GLY A 167 -4.03 14.61 -9.27
C GLY A 167 -2.62 15.20 -9.21
N GLN A 168 -1.75 14.75 -10.12
CA GLN A 168 -0.37 15.23 -10.23
C GLN A 168 -0.16 16.05 -11.50
N GLN A 169 0.59 17.14 -11.38
CA GLN A 169 1.01 17.90 -12.55
C GLN A 169 1.94 17.03 -13.41
N LYS A 170 1.66 16.99 -14.71
CA LYS A 170 2.53 16.31 -15.67
C LYS A 170 3.90 16.99 -15.67
N PRO A 171 5.00 16.26 -15.50
CA PRO A 171 6.32 16.85 -15.70
C PRO A 171 6.39 17.46 -17.09
N GLU A 172 6.78 18.73 -17.19
CA GLU A 172 6.99 19.36 -18.50
C GLU A 172 7.98 18.51 -19.30
N PRO A 173 7.73 18.29 -20.60
CA PRO A 173 8.72 17.65 -21.45
C PRO A 173 10.01 18.46 -21.33
N SER A 174 11.11 17.83 -20.90
CA SER A 174 12.41 18.51 -20.90
C SER A 174 12.62 19.09 -22.29
N GLU A 175 12.76 20.42 -22.36
CA GLU A 175 13.07 21.10 -23.60
C GLU A 175 14.27 20.39 -24.24
N THR A 176 14.04 19.83 -25.43
CA THR A 176 15.10 19.31 -26.28
C THR A 176 16.19 20.39 -26.32
N PRO A 177 17.47 20.09 -25.99
CA PRO A 177 18.48 21.13 -25.99
C PRO A 177 18.47 21.76 -27.38
N THR A 178 18.19 23.07 -27.44
CA THR A 178 18.22 23.84 -28.67
C THR A 178 19.56 23.60 -29.32
N SER A 179 19.56 22.84 -30.41
CA SER A 179 20.73 22.65 -31.25
C SER A 179 21.15 24.03 -31.73
N THR A 180 22.25 24.54 -31.20
CA THR A 180 22.87 25.78 -31.66
C THR A 180 23.49 25.47 -33.02
N GLU A 181 22.67 25.52 -34.07
CA GLU A 181 23.16 25.53 -35.45
C GLU A 181 23.73 26.94 -35.71
N PRO A 182 25.03 27.09 -36.01
CA PRO A 182 25.59 28.39 -36.34
C PRO A 182 25.01 28.88 -37.69
N PRO A 183 24.77 30.19 -37.87
CA PRO A 183 24.18 30.70 -39.11
C PRO A 183 25.09 30.42 -40.32
N PRO A 184 24.52 30.17 -41.51
CA PRO A 184 25.29 29.93 -42.73
C PRO A 184 26.06 31.19 -43.16
N PRO A 185 27.26 31.05 -43.75
CA PRO A 185 28.05 32.20 -44.23
C PRO A 185 27.36 32.91 -45.40
N GLU A 186 27.43 34.24 -45.42
CA GLU A 186 26.93 35.11 -46.50
C GLU A 186 27.61 34.83 -47.85
N PRO A 187 26.91 35.02 -48.99
CA PRO A 187 27.49 34.83 -50.31
C PRO A 187 28.42 36.01 -50.67
N GLU A 188 29.64 35.69 -51.13
CA GLU A 188 30.57 36.66 -51.68
C GLU A 188 30.10 37.17 -53.07
N PRO A 189 30.35 38.45 -53.41
CA PRO A 189 29.98 39.01 -54.70
C PRO A 189 30.97 38.59 -55.80
N SER A 190 30.48 37.90 -56.84
CA SER A 190 31.26 37.65 -58.05
C SER A 190 31.30 38.89 -58.95
N THR A 191 32.51 39.40 -59.21
CA THR A 191 32.87 40.26 -60.35
C THR A 191 32.89 39.50 -61.67
#